data_AF-A0A1I6CRG4-F1
#
_entry.id   AF-A0A1I6CRG4-F1
#
_cell.length_a   1.000
_cell.length_b   1.000
_cell.length_c   1.000
_cell.angle_alpha   90.00
_cell.angle_beta   90.00
_cell.angle_gamma   90.00
#
_symmetry.space_group_name_H-M   'P 1'
#
loop_
_entity.id
_entity.type
_entity.pdbx_description
1 polymer ?
#
loop_
_entity_poly.entity_id
_entity_poly.type
_entity_poly.pdbx_seq_one_letter_code
_entity_poly.pdbx_strand_id
1 'polypeptide(L)'
;MRGKIILLYFVIMLVLAGCSLYNAQPAEKEAAKQQKQPTRSRPEVGSMQVAEPVPGQKENPVLAPADYTKIVTGISQAVDVFVDSLLVNDLKNATACLYGLDEEGGALTLEELQRQVELLHPVQWQVTSCRPAGREGMLAALSFTLPDGTVCQTGFFSVRSDGNLWTIHYNSFTDSFNAMARHLLDRSEPTLSEE
;
A
#
# COMPACT_ATOMS: atom_id res chain seq x y z
N MET A 1 9.85 -14.73 45.39
CA MET A 1 10.74 -14.87 44.21
C MET A 1 10.29 -16.00 43.26
N ARG A 2 9.04 -16.00 42.81
CA ARG A 2 8.50 -17.04 41.89
C ARG A 2 7.95 -16.47 40.58
N GLY A 3 7.54 -15.20 40.55
CA GLY A 3 7.07 -14.51 39.33
C GLY A 3 8.16 -14.08 38.35
N LYS A 4 9.42 -13.96 38.78
CA LYS A 4 10.55 -13.61 37.89
C LYS A 4 11.04 -14.78 37.03
N ILE A 5 10.75 -16.02 37.45
CA ILE A 5 11.18 -17.24 36.76
C ILE A 5 10.28 -17.50 35.54
N ILE A 6 8.98 -17.20 35.63
CA ILE A 6 8.01 -17.42 34.54
C ILE A 6 8.24 -16.44 33.38
N LEU A 7 8.61 -15.19 33.67
CA LEU A 7 8.93 -14.20 32.64
C LEU A 7 10.20 -14.59 31.86
N LEU A 8 11.19 -15.21 32.53
CA LEU A 8 12.42 -15.67 31.89
C LEU A 8 12.16 -16.79 30.86
N TYR A 9 11.24 -17.71 31.16
CA TYR A 9 10.86 -18.79 30.23
C TYR A 9 10.16 -18.26 28.97
N PHE A 10 9.33 -17.22 29.09
CA PHE A 10 8.65 -16.61 27.95
C PHE A 10 9.62 -15.89 27.00
N VAL A 11 10.64 -15.22 27.55
CA VAL A 11 11.67 -14.53 26.75
C VAL A 11 12.59 -15.55 26.03
N ILE A 12 12.92 -16.69 26.66
CA ILE A 12 13.73 -17.74 26.04
C ILE A 12 12.99 -18.41 24.86
N MET A 13 11.68 -18.60 24.96
CA MET A 13 10.89 -19.20 23.87
C MET A 13 10.78 -18.31 22.62
N LEU A 14 10.74 -16.99 22.79
CA LEU A 14 10.67 -16.04 21.67
C LEU A 14 11.97 -15.97 20.83
N VAL A 15 13.11 -16.35 21.41
CA VAL A 15 14.42 -16.36 20.70
C VAL A 15 14.64 -17.68 19.92
N LEU A 16 13.88 -18.73 20.21
CA LEU A 16 14.02 -20.05 19.56
C LEU A 16 13.14 -20.26 18.31
N ALA A 17 12.20 -19.35 18.02
CA ALA A 17 11.40 -19.39 16.79
C ALA A 17 12.06 -18.66 15.60
N GLY A 18 13.21 -18.02 15.82
CA GLY A 18 13.97 -17.30 14.79
C GLY A 18 15.35 -17.89 14.59
N CYS A 19 15.46 -19.12 14.08
CA CYS A 19 16.67 -19.65 13.41
C CYS A 19 16.44 -21.07 12.91
N SER A 20 16.26 -21.25 11.59
CA SER A 20 16.88 -22.31 10.76
C SER A 20 16.00 -22.63 9.55
N LEU A 21 16.32 -22.03 8.40
CA LEU A 21 16.33 -22.80 7.16
C LEU A 21 17.79 -22.94 6.74
N TYR A 22 18.51 -23.76 7.51
CA TYR A 22 19.87 -24.15 7.20
C TYR A 22 19.85 -25.12 6.01
N ASN A 23 20.64 -24.77 5.00
CA ASN A 23 21.07 -25.63 3.90
C ASN A 23 21.49 -27.01 4.41
N ALA A 24 20.86 -28.07 3.90
CA ALA A 24 21.43 -29.40 3.97
C ALA A 24 21.03 -30.20 2.73
N GLN A 25 21.85 -30.08 1.69
CA GLN A 25 22.09 -31.21 0.80
C GLN A 25 23.28 -31.98 1.38
N PRO A 26 23.19 -33.31 1.46
CA PRO A 26 24.16 -34.09 0.69
C PRO A 26 23.53 -35.26 -0.05
N ALA A 27 24.22 -35.64 -1.12
CA ALA A 27 23.87 -36.68 -2.07
C ALA A 27 24.24 -38.09 -1.58
N GLU A 28 23.45 -39.10 -1.97
CA GLU A 28 23.86 -40.36 -2.62
C GLU A 28 22.60 -41.10 -3.11
N LYS A 29 22.43 -41.25 -4.44
CA LYS A 29 22.54 -42.53 -5.21
C LYS A 29 21.57 -43.62 -4.70
N GLU A 30 20.54 -44.07 -5.42
CA GLU A 30 20.59 -44.69 -6.75
C GLU A 30 19.18 -44.88 -7.38
N ALA A 31 19.14 -44.71 -8.70
CA ALA A 31 18.31 -45.37 -9.71
C ALA A 31 16.77 -45.47 -9.55
N ALA A 32 16.05 -44.59 -10.24
CA ALA A 32 14.77 -44.95 -10.86
C ALA A 32 14.59 -44.25 -12.23
N LYS A 33 14.79 -45.06 -13.28
CA LYS A 33 14.29 -44.96 -14.66
C LYS A 33 13.88 -43.55 -15.17
N GLN A 34 14.76 -42.95 -15.98
CA GLN A 34 14.38 -41.89 -16.92
C GLN A 34 13.38 -42.42 -17.94
N GLN A 35 12.09 -42.19 -17.66
CA GLN A 35 11.07 -42.12 -18.69
C GLN A 35 11.15 -40.71 -19.27
N LYS A 36 11.59 -40.57 -20.53
CA LYS A 36 11.60 -39.30 -21.26
C LYS A 36 10.18 -38.73 -21.30
N GLN A 37 9.86 -37.87 -20.35
CA GLN A 37 8.77 -36.93 -20.46
C GLN A 37 9.21 -35.88 -21.49
N PRO A 38 8.42 -35.58 -22.54
CA PRO A 38 8.74 -34.47 -23.42
C PRO A 38 8.74 -33.22 -22.54
N THR A 39 9.91 -32.60 -22.38
CA THR A 39 10.03 -31.27 -21.83
C THR A 39 9.12 -30.40 -22.67
N ARG A 40 7.97 -30.03 -22.11
CA ARG A 40 7.13 -28.98 -22.68
C ARG A 40 8.01 -27.75 -22.60
N SER A 41 8.66 -27.44 -23.71
CA SER A 41 9.47 -26.24 -23.88
C SER A 41 8.61 -25.10 -23.35
N ARG A 42 9.09 -24.47 -22.28
CA ARG A 42 8.63 -23.16 -21.86
C ARG A 42 8.51 -22.34 -23.15
N PRO A 43 7.36 -21.71 -23.45
CA PRO A 43 7.31 -20.84 -24.61
C PRO A 43 8.50 -19.90 -24.49
N GLU A 44 9.42 -19.99 -25.46
CA GLU A 44 10.48 -19.00 -25.59
C GLU A 44 9.76 -17.66 -25.53
N VAL A 45 10.13 -16.84 -24.55
CA VAL A 45 9.61 -15.47 -24.47
C VAL A 45 10.02 -14.87 -25.80
N GLY A 46 9.07 -14.76 -26.72
CA GLY A 46 9.32 -14.27 -28.06
C GLY A 46 10.11 -12.97 -27.91
N SER A 47 11.18 -12.83 -28.69
CA SER A 47 12.07 -11.68 -28.60
C SER A 47 11.24 -10.42 -28.53
N MET A 48 11.15 -9.84 -27.33
CA MET A 48 10.33 -8.66 -27.10
C MET A 48 11.01 -7.55 -27.88
N GLN A 49 10.42 -7.13 -29.00
CA GLN A 49 10.93 -5.99 -29.75
C GLN A 49 10.71 -4.77 -28.87
N VAL A 50 11.80 -4.30 -28.27
CA VAL A 50 11.84 -3.00 -27.61
C VAL A 50 11.64 -1.97 -28.71
N ALA A 51 10.57 -1.18 -28.60
CA ALA A 51 10.30 -0.10 -29.53
C ALA A 51 11.45 0.90 -29.52
N GLU A 52 11.77 1.46 -30.68
CA GLU A 52 12.76 2.54 -30.76
C GLU A 52 12.28 3.74 -29.93
N PRO A 53 13.18 4.41 -29.20
CA PRO A 53 12.82 5.58 -28.42
C PRO A 53 12.30 6.69 -29.33
N VAL A 54 11.15 7.26 -28.99
CA VAL A 54 10.53 8.35 -29.76
C VAL A 54 11.33 9.64 -29.55
N PRO A 55 11.53 10.51 -30.57
CA PRO A 55 12.17 11.80 -30.38
C PRO A 55 11.53 12.61 -29.24
N GLY A 56 12.33 13.00 -28.24
CA GLY A 56 11.86 13.70 -27.03
C GLY A 56 11.45 12.79 -25.87
N GLN A 57 11.49 11.45 -26.05
CA GLN A 57 11.33 10.49 -24.97
C GLN A 57 12.53 10.60 -24.02
N LYS A 58 12.30 11.23 -22.87
CA LYS A 58 13.23 11.16 -21.74
C LYS A 58 13.33 9.70 -21.30
N GLU A 59 14.52 9.28 -20.87
CA GLU A 59 14.73 7.93 -20.32
C GLU A 59 13.62 7.59 -19.33
N ASN A 60 13.12 6.35 -19.40
CA ASN A 60 12.20 5.86 -18.39
C ASN A 60 12.95 5.96 -17.05
N PRO A 61 12.50 6.78 -16.09
CA PRO A 61 13.19 6.92 -14.82
C PRO A 61 12.95 5.63 -14.03
N VAL A 62 13.76 4.61 -14.31
CA VAL A 62 13.80 3.39 -13.51
C VAL A 62 14.40 3.79 -12.17
N LEU A 63 13.53 3.94 -11.17
CA LEU A 63 13.96 4.21 -9.81
C LEU A 63 14.82 3.05 -9.31
N ALA A 64 15.94 3.37 -8.66
CA ALA A 64 16.71 2.35 -7.96
C ALA A 64 15.84 1.77 -6.81
N PRO A 65 15.98 0.48 -6.46
CA PRO A 65 15.17 -0.14 -5.41
C PRO A 65 15.24 0.58 -4.05
N ALA A 66 16.40 1.14 -3.70
CA ALA A 66 16.60 1.92 -2.49
C ALA A 66 15.80 3.23 -2.49
N ASP A 67 15.81 3.95 -3.62
CA ASP A 67 15.05 5.19 -3.79
C ASP A 67 13.56 4.92 -3.76
N TYR A 68 13.12 3.85 -4.43
CA TYR A 68 11.72 3.41 -4.39
C TYR A 68 11.27 3.09 -2.96
N THR A 69 12.08 2.35 -2.20
CA THR A 69 11.77 1.99 -0.80
C THR A 69 11.67 3.24 0.08
N LYS A 70 12.58 4.21 -0.11
CA LYS A 70 12.55 5.49 0.61
C LYS A 70 11.30 6.29 0.29
N ILE A 71 10.91 6.36 -0.98
CA ILE A 71 9.70 7.04 -1.43
C ILE A 71 8.46 6.40 -0.82
N VAL A 72 8.31 5.07 -0.95
CA VAL A 72 7.16 4.34 -0.42
C VAL A 72 7.04 4.50 1.09
N THR A 73 8.17 4.44 1.82
CA THR A 73 8.19 4.66 3.27
C THR A 73 7.72 6.06 3.63
N GLY A 74 8.21 7.09 2.93
CA GLY A 74 7.83 8.47 3.19
C GLY A 74 6.37 8.77 2.89
N ILE A 75 5.84 8.26 1.76
CA ILE A 75 4.41 8.34 1.42
C ILE A 75 3.60 7.63 2.50
N SER A 76 4.06 6.46 2.93
CA SER A 76 3.36 5.70 3.96
C SER A 76 3.23 6.51 5.26
N GLN A 77 4.33 7.08 5.75
CA GLN A 77 4.30 7.91 6.95
C GLN A 77 3.36 9.11 6.82
N ALA A 78 3.30 9.75 5.65
CA ALA A 78 2.38 10.87 5.43
C ALA A 78 0.90 10.42 5.49
N VAL A 79 0.59 9.26 4.92
CA VAL A 79 -0.76 8.68 4.97
C VAL A 79 -1.12 8.21 6.38
N ASP A 80 -0.16 7.66 7.14
CA ASP A 80 -0.37 7.22 8.54
C ASP A 80 -0.84 8.41 9.35
N VAL A 81 -0.04 9.48 9.35
CA VAL A 81 -0.36 10.70 10.10
C VAL A 81 -1.69 11.29 9.62
N PHE A 82 -1.94 11.31 8.32
CA PHE A 82 -3.18 11.88 7.77
C PHE A 82 -4.42 11.09 8.19
N VAL A 83 -4.45 9.77 7.97
CA VAL A 83 -5.61 8.91 8.27
C VAL A 83 -5.84 8.82 9.77
N ASP A 84 -4.78 8.66 10.57
CA ASP A 84 -4.90 8.62 12.03
C ASP A 84 -5.43 9.95 12.58
N SER A 85 -4.97 11.07 12.03
CA SER A 85 -5.47 12.41 12.40
C SER A 85 -6.96 12.56 12.09
N LEU A 86 -7.44 12.05 10.95
CA LEU A 86 -8.87 12.06 10.62
C LEU A 86 -9.67 11.18 11.61
N LEU A 87 -9.17 10.00 11.96
CA LEU A 87 -9.82 9.07 12.89
C LEU A 87 -9.95 9.62 14.32
N VAL A 88 -8.98 10.42 14.78
CA VAL A 88 -9.01 11.04 16.12
C VAL A 88 -9.54 12.48 16.11
N ASN A 89 -10.08 12.94 14.97
CA ASN A 89 -10.59 14.29 14.76
C ASN A 89 -9.55 15.41 15.04
N ASP A 90 -8.28 15.15 14.73
CA ASP A 90 -7.20 16.15 14.75
C ASP A 90 -7.04 16.79 13.36
N LEU A 91 -8.02 17.62 12.98
CA LEU A 91 -8.06 18.26 11.66
C LEU A 91 -6.84 19.17 11.40
N LYS A 92 -6.20 19.69 12.45
CA LYS A 92 -4.99 20.50 12.32
C LYS A 92 -3.81 19.66 11.82
N ASN A 93 -3.59 18.48 12.39
CA ASN A 93 -2.53 17.60 11.92
C ASN A 93 -2.90 16.97 10.56
N ALA A 94 -4.18 16.65 10.33
CA ALA A 94 -4.63 16.15 9.04
C ALA A 94 -4.33 17.16 7.92
N THR A 95 -4.67 18.44 8.10
CA THR A 95 -4.43 19.49 7.11
C THR A 95 -2.94 19.79 6.89
N ALA A 96 -2.09 19.60 7.90
CA ALA A 96 -0.63 19.76 7.76
C ALA A 96 0.01 18.72 6.80
N CYS A 97 -0.65 17.58 6.59
CA CYS A 97 -0.22 16.56 5.63
C CYS A 97 -0.66 16.88 4.18
N LEU A 98 -1.49 17.91 3.99
CA LEU A 98 -2.16 18.18 2.73
C LEU A 98 -1.54 19.34 1.96
N TYR A 99 -1.75 19.30 0.65
CA TYR A 99 -1.63 20.46 -0.20
C TYR A 99 -2.75 20.50 -1.24
N GLY A 100 -2.94 21.68 -1.84
CA GLY A 100 -4.00 21.88 -2.84
C GLY A 100 -5.37 21.59 -2.25
N LEU A 101 -5.60 21.99 -1.00
CA LEU A 101 -6.91 21.89 -0.35
C LEU A 101 -7.84 22.92 -0.98
N ASP A 102 -8.80 22.42 -1.75
CA ASP A 102 -9.89 23.18 -2.36
C ASP A 102 -11.20 22.41 -2.15
N GLU A 103 -11.99 22.85 -1.16
CA GLU A 103 -13.26 22.22 -0.80
C GLU A 103 -14.41 22.62 -1.73
N GLU A 104 -14.36 23.81 -2.33
CA GLU A 104 -15.42 24.29 -3.22
C GLU A 104 -15.41 23.55 -4.57
N GLY A 105 -14.23 23.15 -5.05
CA GLY A 105 -14.05 22.39 -6.29
C GLY A 105 -13.83 20.88 -6.10
N GLY A 106 -13.84 20.37 -4.86
CA GLY A 106 -13.47 18.99 -4.53
C GLY A 106 -14.64 18.01 -4.46
N ALA A 107 -14.35 16.70 -4.46
CA ALA A 107 -15.37 15.67 -4.29
C ALA A 107 -15.99 15.59 -2.89
N LEU A 108 -15.26 16.06 -1.87
CA LEU A 108 -15.67 16.05 -0.46
C LEU A 108 -15.13 17.32 0.22
N THR A 109 -15.82 17.83 1.23
CA THR A 109 -15.17 18.71 2.23
C THR A 109 -14.33 17.86 3.18
N LEU A 110 -13.48 18.52 3.98
CA LEU A 110 -12.65 17.84 4.96
C LEU A 110 -13.52 17.13 6.01
N GLU A 111 -14.64 17.74 6.41
CA GLU A 111 -15.60 17.10 7.32
C GLU A 111 -16.26 15.86 6.71
N GLU A 112 -16.67 15.90 5.43
CA GLU A 112 -17.22 14.71 4.81
C GLU A 112 -16.19 13.59 4.67
N LEU A 113 -14.94 13.93 4.33
CA LEU A 113 -13.85 12.97 4.29
C LEU A 113 -13.64 12.34 5.67
N GLN A 114 -13.56 13.17 6.71
CA GLN A 114 -13.39 12.72 8.09
C GLN A 114 -14.51 11.76 8.50
N ARG A 115 -15.76 12.11 8.21
CA ARG A 115 -16.92 11.24 8.48
C ARG A 115 -16.82 9.91 7.71
N GLN A 116 -16.43 9.92 6.43
CA GLN A 116 -16.29 8.67 5.68
C GLN A 116 -15.18 7.78 6.24
N VAL A 117 -14.05 8.37 6.65
CA VAL A 117 -12.95 7.62 7.28
C VAL A 117 -13.39 7.03 8.62
N GLU A 118 -14.14 7.77 9.44
CA GLU A 118 -14.70 7.25 10.69
C GLU A 118 -15.70 6.11 10.46
N LEU A 119 -16.60 6.24 9.49
CA LEU A 119 -17.61 5.23 9.18
C LEU A 119 -16.98 3.93 8.66
N LEU A 120 -15.97 4.05 7.78
CA LEU A 120 -15.27 2.88 7.24
C LEU A 120 -14.29 2.28 8.25
N HIS A 121 -13.77 3.10 9.16
CA HIS A 121 -12.84 2.73 10.22
C HIS A 121 -11.69 1.81 9.73
N PRO A 122 -10.91 2.23 8.72
CA PRO A 122 -9.83 1.40 8.17
C PRO A 122 -8.82 1.05 9.28
N VAL A 123 -8.56 -0.25 9.47
CA VAL A 123 -7.66 -0.76 10.53
C VAL A 123 -6.22 -0.93 10.07
N GLN A 124 -6.01 -1.00 8.75
CA GLN A 124 -4.70 -1.09 8.13
C GLN A 124 -4.77 -0.51 6.73
N TRP A 125 -3.65 0.05 6.25
CA TRP A 125 -3.51 0.39 4.85
C TRP A 125 -2.06 0.20 4.38
N GLN A 126 -1.84 0.17 3.07
CA GLN A 126 -0.51 0.06 2.46
C GLN A 126 -0.45 0.75 1.10
N VAL A 127 0.73 1.26 0.72
CA VAL A 127 1.00 1.70 -0.65
C VAL A 127 1.15 0.48 -1.55
N THR A 128 0.24 0.31 -2.50
CA THR A 128 0.23 -0.83 -3.44
C THR A 128 0.92 -0.52 -4.76
N SER A 129 0.99 0.75 -5.13
CA SER A 129 1.64 1.22 -6.35
C SER A 129 2.13 2.64 -6.17
N CYS A 130 3.28 2.94 -6.78
CA CYS A 130 3.89 4.26 -6.77
C CYS A 130 4.65 4.47 -8.07
N ARG A 131 4.42 5.59 -8.76
CA ARG A 131 5.12 5.93 -10.01
C ARG A 131 5.45 7.43 -10.10
N PRO A 132 6.57 7.81 -10.73
CA PRO A 132 6.92 9.22 -10.89
C PRO A 132 5.88 10.03 -11.64
N ALA A 133 5.64 11.27 -11.19
CA ALA A 133 4.77 12.25 -11.80
C ALA A 133 5.38 13.65 -11.66
N GLY A 134 6.23 14.02 -12.61
CA GLY A 134 7.03 15.25 -12.54
C GLY A 134 8.32 15.06 -11.75
N ARG A 135 8.97 16.17 -11.36
CA ARG A 135 10.31 16.14 -10.75
C ARG A 135 10.29 15.69 -9.28
N GLU A 136 9.27 16.11 -8.55
CA GLU A 136 9.13 15.92 -7.09
C GLU A 136 7.78 15.29 -6.71
N GLY A 137 6.96 14.98 -7.71
CA GLY A 137 5.66 14.37 -7.55
C GLY A 137 5.68 12.87 -7.84
N MET A 138 4.83 12.15 -7.14
CA MET A 138 4.52 10.74 -7.40
C MET A 138 3.01 10.57 -7.51
N LEU A 139 2.58 9.56 -8.26
CA LEU A 139 1.23 9.02 -8.17
C LEU A 139 1.27 7.76 -7.31
N ALA A 140 0.50 7.74 -6.24
CA ALA A 140 0.39 6.62 -5.31
C ALA A 140 -1.01 6.01 -5.38
N ALA A 141 -1.12 4.71 -5.16
CA ALA A 141 -2.38 4.02 -4.88
C ALA A 141 -2.26 3.25 -3.57
N LEU A 142 -3.34 3.18 -2.81
CA LEU A 142 -3.40 2.51 -1.53
C LEU A 142 -4.33 1.31 -1.58
N SER A 143 -4.13 0.37 -0.67
CA SER A 143 -5.20 -0.52 -0.23
C SER A 143 -5.51 -0.31 1.23
N PHE A 144 -6.79 -0.22 1.57
CA PHE A 144 -7.32 -0.14 2.93
C PHE A 144 -7.95 -1.47 3.33
N THR A 145 -7.71 -1.92 4.55
CA THR A 145 -8.37 -3.07 5.18
C THR A 145 -9.38 -2.56 6.18
N LEU A 146 -10.64 -2.99 6.02
CA LEU A 146 -11.75 -2.64 6.89
C LEU A 146 -11.82 -3.60 8.11
N PRO A 147 -12.59 -3.26 9.16
CA PRO A 147 -12.71 -4.10 10.36
C PRO A 147 -13.23 -5.52 10.11
N ASP A 148 -14.02 -5.71 9.06
CA ASP A 148 -14.55 -7.03 8.64
C ASP A 148 -13.53 -7.87 7.85
N GLY A 149 -12.33 -7.35 7.62
CA GLY A 149 -11.26 -7.96 6.82
C GLY A 149 -11.36 -7.69 5.32
N THR A 150 -12.35 -6.93 4.86
CA THR A 150 -12.48 -6.54 3.45
C THR A 150 -11.32 -5.63 3.05
N VAL A 151 -10.64 -5.98 1.96
CA VAL A 151 -9.55 -5.15 1.40
C VAL A 151 -10.07 -4.38 0.18
N CYS A 152 -9.96 -3.07 0.25
CA CYS A 152 -10.39 -2.14 -0.79
C CYS A 152 -9.17 -1.43 -1.39
N GLN A 153 -9.25 -1.04 -2.65
CA GLN A 153 -8.17 -0.31 -3.34
C GLN A 153 -8.67 1.06 -3.80
N THR A 154 -7.81 2.07 -3.64
CA THR A 154 -8.06 3.40 -4.18
C THR A 154 -7.60 3.47 -5.63
N GLY A 155 -8.06 4.50 -6.34
CA GLY A 155 -7.38 4.98 -7.54
C GLY A 155 -6.00 5.61 -7.21
N PHE A 156 -5.32 6.09 -8.25
CA PHE A 156 -4.12 6.88 -8.06
C PHE A 156 -4.46 8.30 -7.58
N PHE A 157 -3.70 8.81 -6.61
CA PHE A 157 -3.72 10.21 -6.20
C PHE A 157 -2.29 10.78 -6.20
N SER A 158 -2.20 12.10 -6.21
CA SER A 158 -0.92 12.81 -6.28
C SER A 158 -0.34 13.01 -4.88
N VAL A 159 0.95 12.80 -4.76
CA VAL A 159 1.76 13.14 -3.58
C VAL A 159 3.01 13.85 -4.06
N ARG A 160 3.58 14.71 -3.22
CA ARG A 160 4.85 15.38 -3.52
C ARG A 160 5.75 15.45 -2.31
N SER A 161 7.06 15.43 -2.58
CA SER A 161 8.07 15.69 -1.57
C SER A 161 8.23 17.21 -1.39
N ASP A 162 8.08 17.69 -0.16
CA ASP A 162 8.47 19.04 0.26
C ASP A 162 9.67 18.92 1.20
N GLY A 163 10.87 18.94 0.63
CA GLY A 163 12.11 18.65 1.34
C GLY A 163 12.15 17.21 1.88
N ASN A 164 12.02 17.06 3.19
CA ASN A 164 12.08 15.76 3.88
C ASN A 164 10.70 15.15 4.15
N LEU A 165 9.60 15.86 3.85
CA LEU A 165 8.25 15.41 4.13
C LEU A 165 7.50 15.12 2.83
N TRP A 166 6.63 14.10 2.88
CA TRP A 166 5.68 13.85 1.81
C TRP A 166 4.35 14.49 2.17
N THR A 167 3.73 15.14 1.19
CA THR A 167 2.41 15.76 1.33
C THR A 167 1.46 15.16 0.30
N ILE A 168 0.19 15.05 0.69
CA ILE A 168 -0.88 14.44 -0.09
C ILE A 168 -1.69 15.55 -0.77
N HIS A 169 -1.94 15.41 -2.08
CA HIS A 169 -2.81 16.34 -2.77
C HIS A 169 -4.26 16.06 -2.40
N TYR A 170 -4.89 17.01 -1.70
CA TYR A 170 -6.22 16.84 -1.10
C TYR A 170 -7.26 16.38 -2.12
N ASN A 171 -7.53 17.16 -3.17
CA ASN A 171 -8.60 16.86 -4.12
C ASN A 171 -8.40 15.51 -4.82
N SER A 172 -7.16 15.19 -5.24
CA SER A 172 -6.94 13.89 -5.90
C SER A 172 -7.05 12.72 -4.94
N PHE A 173 -6.72 12.92 -3.66
CA PHE A 173 -6.93 11.90 -2.64
C PHE A 173 -8.42 11.71 -2.36
N THR A 174 -9.17 12.80 -2.16
CA THR A 174 -10.61 12.72 -1.88
C THR A 174 -11.39 12.15 -3.05
N ASP A 175 -11.06 12.50 -4.29
CA ASP A 175 -11.66 11.89 -5.48
C ASP A 175 -11.46 10.36 -5.48
N SER A 176 -10.21 9.95 -5.26
CA SER A 176 -9.80 8.54 -5.28
C SER A 176 -10.42 7.73 -4.13
N PHE A 177 -10.40 8.30 -2.93
CA PHE A 177 -10.98 7.69 -1.73
C PHE A 177 -12.50 7.64 -1.81
N ASN A 178 -13.16 8.72 -2.21
CA ASN A 178 -14.62 8.78 -2.33
C ASN A 178 -15.15 7.79 -3.37
N ALA A 179 -14.46 7.63 -4.52
CA ALA A 179 -14.82 6.64 -5.51
C ALA A 179 -14.81 5.21 -4.93
N MET A 180 -13.82 4.89 -4.10
CA MET A 180 -13.77 3.62 -3.37
C MET A 180 -14.86 3.55 -2.29
N ALA A 181 -15.00 4.59 -1.47
CA ALA A 181 -15.87 4.62 -0.30
C ALA A 181 -17.36 4.54 -0.64
N ARG A 182 -17.81 5.23 -1.71
CA ARG A 182 -19.23 5.22 -2.12
C ARG A 182 -19.76 3.82 -2.38
N HIS A 183 -18.97 2.97 -3.04
CA HIS A 183 -19.37 1.58 -3.30
C HIS A 183 -19.54 0.73 -2.04
N LEU A 184 -18.95 1.14 -0.92
CA LEU A 184 -19.00 0.42 0.35
C LEU A 184 -20.12 0.98 1.24
N LEU A 185 -20.22 2.31 1.30
CA LEU A 185 -21.22 3.00 2.11
C LEU A 185 -22.63 2.82 1.53
N ASP A 186 -22.80 2.85 0.20
CA ASP A 186 -24.09 2.62 -0.46
C ASP A 186 -24.60 1.17 -0.28
N ARG A 187 -23.70 0.21 -0.03
CA ARG A 187 -24.06 -1.19 0.25
C ARG A 187 -24.41 -1.46 1.71
N SER A 188 -24.14 -0.49 2.58
CA SER A 188 -24.31 -0.62 4.03
C SER A 188 -25.67 -0.11 4.52
N GLU A 189 -26.45 0.56 3.66
CA GLU A 189 -27.85 0.83 3.95
C GLU A 189 -28.66 -0.48 3.83
N PRO A 190 -29.26 -0.98 4.93
CA PRO A 190 -30.23 -2.05 4.80
C PRO A 190 -31.36 -1.51 3.93
N THR A 191 -31.65 -2.21 2.84
CA THR A 191 -32.96 -2.10 2.21
C THR A 191 -33.97 -2.44 3.29
N LEU A 192 -34.59 -1.42 3.88
CA LEU A 192 -35.88 -1.56 4.53
C LEU A 192 -36.85 -1.93 3.42
N SER A 193 -36.84 -3.20 3.02
CA SER A 193 -37.98 -3.79 2.35
C SER A 193 -39.09 -3.83 3.38
N GLU A 194 -40.03 -2.92 3.16
CA GLU A 194 -41.31 -2.75 3.85
C GLU A 194 -41.99 -4.10 4.13
N GLU A 195 -42.50 -4.21 5.36
CA GLU A 195 -43.59 -5.06 5.88
C GLU A 195 -43.76 -6.51 5.38
#